data_AF-A0A429LB09-F1
#
_entry.id   AF-A0A429LB09-F1
#
_cell.length_a   1.000
_cell.length_b   1.000
_cell.length_c   1.000
_cell.angle_alpha   90.00
_cell.angle_beta   90.00
_cell.angle_gamma   90.00
#
_symmetry.space_group_name_H-M   'P 1'
#
loop_
_entity.id
_entity.type
_entity.pdbx_description
1 polymer ?
#
loop_
_entity_poly.entity_id
_entity_poly.type
_entity_poly.pdbx_seq_one_letter_code
_entity_poly.pdbx_strand_id
1 'polypeptide(L)'
;MYRSIYQTKNGKWRVEIGFDKNTRPTKICETEAAAKRWAKEKERDLILNDATQKALKNKIVITMREALGRYSEEVSRFKATGKKEMQRIRYYQDNLPNTDWPLSAYKGEFLKQWESAVTQRTIKPLKASTILRDYSTLSAFFNWCRKDKGWIEINPVENIRKPKKPPHRERRTEVEELQAILTALKYKPGTVPTTKMQEVGLIWLIAMATGMRSGEIVNRLPEHVFLSKRYVQLDKTKNGMARKVPLDDFALQLWTLALKIDRKGSPKVFTVSNSSRDALFRKARKQAGLENADLTFHDSRHEAASLMAKRIKNALTLCKIFGWKDPKQALTYYNPTNDEILDELNTSVGLSCLIL
;
A
#
# COMPACT_ATOMS: atom_id res chain seq x y z
N MET A 1 -40.10 23.73 16.31
CA MET A 1 -40.34 24.56 17.49
C MET A 1 -41.80 25.01 17.48
N TYR A 2 -42.53 24.91 18.59
CA TYR A 2 -43.92 25.38 18.70
C TYR A 2 -44.15 26.10 20.04
N ARG A 3 -45.17 26.95 20.09
CA ARG A 3 -45.61 27.68 21.28
C ARG A 3 -47.11 27.51 21.46
N SER A 4 -47.53 27.08 22.65
CA SER A 4 -48.94 26.99 23.05
C SER A 4 -49.19 27.88 24.26
N ILE A 5 -50.21 28.73 24.19
CA ILE A 5 -50.64 29.61 25.29
C ILE A 5 -52.16 29.45 25.43
N TYR A 6 -52.63 29.06 26.61
CA TYR A 6 -54.05 28.87 26.87
C TYR A 6 -54.42 29.16 28.32
N GLN A 7 -55.67 29.53 28.54
CA GLN A 7 -56.21 29.81 29.88
C GLN A 7 -56.63 28.51 30.56
N THR A 8 -56.27 28.36 31.84
CA THR A 8 -56.64 27.22 32.68
C THR A 8 -57.99 27.44 33.34
N LYS A 9 -58.61 26.36 33.85
CA LYS A 9 -59.91 26.41 34.55
C LYS A 9 -59.94 27.39 35.74
N ASN A 10 -58.78 27.76 36.29
CA ASN A 10 -58.63 28.67 37.43
C ASN A 10 -58.32 30.12 37.01
N GLY A 11 -58.57 30.50 35.75
CA GLY A 11 -58.36 31.84 35.22
C GLY A 11 -56.90 32.22 34.90
N LYS A 12 -55.92 31.42 35.35
CA LYS A 12 -54.48 31.63 35.08
C LYS A 12 -54.08 31.18 33.67
N TRP A 13 -53.02 31.75 33.12
CA TRP A 13 -52.52 31.48 31.77
C TRP A 13 -51.33 30.52 31.79
N ARG A 14 -51.40 29.42 31.05
CA ARG A 14 -50.29 28.47 30.90
C ARG A 14 -49.61 28.66 29.54
N VAL A 15 -48.28 28.65 29.54
CA VAL A 15 -47.43 28.67 28.35
C VAL A 15 -46.63 27.38 28.28
N GLU A 16 -46.56 26.78 27.10
CA GLU A 16 -45.69 25.65 26.76
C GLU A 16 -44.92 25.97 25.49
N ILE A 17 -43.60 25.74 25.52
CA ILE A 17 -42.72 25.90 24.37
C ILE A 17 -42.08 24.55 24.07
N GLY A 18 -42.29 24.00 22.88
CA GLY A 18 -41.57 22.82 22.40
C GLY A 18 -40.39 23.22 21.53
N PHE A 19 -39.16 23.06 22.02
CA PHE A 19 -37.95 23.38 21.27
C PHE A 19 -37.45 22.18 20.44
N ASP A 20 -37.26 21.03 21.09
CA ASP A 20 -36.94 19.74 20.46
C ASP A 20 -37.82 18.61 21.05
N LYS A 21 -37.53 17.33 20.73
CA LYS A 21 -38.33 16.20 21.21
C LYS A 21 -38.33 16.04 22.74
N ASN A 22 -37.30 16.55 23.44
CA ASN A 22 -37.08 16.32 24.87
C ASN A 22 -37.17 17.59 25.74
N THR A 23 -37.17 18.79 25.14
CA THR A 23 -37.11 20.06 25.87
C THR A 23 -38.43 20.82 25.71
N ARG A 24 -39.26 20.76 26.76
CA ARG A 24 -40.60 21.38 26.81
C ARG A 24 -40.82 22.21 28.08
N PRO A 25 -40.17 23.37 28.23
CA PRO A 25 -40.42 24.23 29.39
C PRO A 25 -41.86 24.75 29.39
N THR A 26 -42.46 24.73 30.58
CA THR A 26 -43.81 25.25 30.82
C THR A 26 -43.82 26.24 31.98
N LYS A 27 -44.74 27.20 31.97
CA LYS A 27 -44.96 28.15 33.08
C LYS A 27 -46.42 28.58 33.16
N ILE A 28 -46.88 28.86 34.38
CA ILE A 28 -48.19 29.44 34.65
C ILE A 28 -47.99 30.91 35.07
N CYS A 29 -48.73 31.81 34.44
CA CYS A 29 -48.71 33.25 34.67
C CYS A 29 -50.12 33.75 35.02
N GLU A 30 -50.20 34.89 35.70
CA GLU A 30 -51.50 35.46 36.10
C GLU A 30 -52.21 36.19 34.96
N THR A 31 -51.45 36.74 34.01
CA THR A 31 -51.99 37.47 32.85
C THR A 31 -51.47 36.93 31.53
N GLU A 32 -52.28 37.09 30.46
CA GLU A 32 -51.89 36.70 29.10
C GLU A 32 -50.63 37.46 28.64
N ALA A 33 -50.53 38.74 29.00
CA ALA A 33 -49.37 39.56 28.67
C ALA A 33 -48.07 39.04 29.31
N ALA A 34 -48.13 38.60 30.57
CA ALA A 34 -46.99 38.00 31.26
C ALA A 34 -46.61 36.63 30.66
N ALA A 35 -47.61 35.84 30.25
CA ALA A 35 -47.40 34.61 29.51
C ALA A 35 -46.68 34.87 28.17
N LYS A 36 -47.15 35.82 27.35
CA LYS A 36 -46.51 36.19 26.08
C LYS A 36 -45.08 36.71 26.26
N ARG A 37 -44.83 37.55 27.29
CA ARG A 37 -43.50 38.08 27.59
C ARG A 37 -42.52 36.99 27.98
N TRP A 38 -42.91 36.11 28.91
CA TRP A 38 -42.09 34.99 29.33
C TRP A 38 -41.80 34.02 28.18
N ALA A 39 -42.78 33.79 27.29
CA ALA A 39 -42.58 32.93 26.15
C ALA A 39 -41.47 33.48 25.23
N LYS A 40 -41.55 34.78 24.90
CA LYS A 40 -40.57 35.47 24.05
C LYS A 40 -39.16 35.45 24.66
N GLU A 41 -39.05 35.68 25.97
CA GLU A 41 -37.76 35.60 26.69
C GLU A 41 -37.19 34.18 26.68
N LYS A 42 -38.04 33.17 26.95
CA LYS A 42 -37.58 31.78 27.03
C LYS A 42 -37.22 31.18 25.66
N GLU A 43 -37.95 31.54 24.61
CA GLU A 43 -37.59 31.18 23.23
C GLU A 43 -36.22 31.75 22.85
N ARG A 44 -35.98 33.03 23.18
CA ARG A 44 -34.68 33.68 22.97
C ARG A 44 -33.56 32.99 23.75
N ASP A 45 -33.79 32.65 25.01
CA ASP A 45 -32.81 31.93 25.83
C ASP A 45 -32.47 30.53 25.29
N LEU A 46 -33.46 29.78 24.81
CA LEU A 46 -33.25 28.44 24.26
C LEU A 46 -32.46 28.49 22.96
N ILE A 47 -32.76 29.44 22.08
CA ILE A 47 -32.02 29.65 20.82
C ILE A 47 -30.56 30.04 21.11
N LEU A 48 -30.34 30.97 22.04
CA LEU A 48 -28.98 31.41 22.41
C LEU A 48 -28.18 30.26 23.05
N ASN A 49 -28.79 29.52 23.98
CA ASN A 49 -28.10 28.44 24.68
C ASN A 49 -27.91 27.17 23.84
N ASP A 50 -28.75 26.87 22.84
CA ASP A 50 -28.50 25.75 21.91
C ASP A 50 -27.24 25.99 21.06
N ALA A 51 -27.07 27.23 20.58
CA ALA A 51 -25.85 27.65 19.89
C ALA A 51 -24.62 27.55 20.81
N THR A 52 -24.75 27.94 22.08
CA THR A 52 -23.67 27.84 23.09
C THR A 52 -23.37 26.39 23.48
N GLN A 53 -24.37 25.52 23.60
CA GLN A 53 -24.23 24.09 23.90
C GLN A 53 -23.59 23.33 22.73
N LYS A 54 -23.93 23.67 21.48
CA LYS A 54 -23.22 23.18 20.28
C LYS A 54 -21.76 23.65 20.26
N ALA A 55 -21.50 24.91 20.62
CA ALA A 55 -20.13 25.44 20.72
C ALA A 55 -19.32 24.77 21.86
N LEU A 56 -19.96 24.43 22.98
CA LEU A 56 -19.34 23.73 24.12
C LEU A 56 -19.07 22.23 23.84
N LYS A 57 -19.89 21.57 23.01
CA LYS A 57 -19.62 20.19 22.55
C LYS A 57 -18.41 20.07 21.61
N ASN A 58 -17.98 21.18 20.98
CA ASN A 58 -16.81 21.22 20.08
C ASN A 58 -15.45 21.24 20.80
N LYS A 59 -15.40 21.04 22.13
CA LYS A 59 -14.18 21.30 22.93
C LYS A 59 -13.07 20.25 22.86
N ILE A 60 -13.23 19.15 22.11
CA ILE A 60 -12.09 18.30 21.71
C ILE A 60 -11.77 18.65 20.26
N VAL A 61 -11.14 19.80 20.06
CA VAL A 61 -10.58 20.19 18.77
C VAL A 61 -9.31 19.37 18.56
N ILE A 62 -9.46 18.12 18.13
CA ILE A 62 -8.31 17.31 17.77
C ILE A 62 -7.61 17.96 16.56
N THR A 63 -6.34 18.27 16.71
CA THR A 63 -5.55 18.84 15.61
C THR A 63 -5.16 17.73 14.63
N MET A 64 -4.85 18.12 13.40
CA MET A 64 -4.37 17.18 12.39
C MET A 64 -3.07 16.47 12.83
N ARG A 65 -2.16 17.18 13.49
CA ARG A 65 -0.90 16.65 14.04
C ARG A 65 -1.17 15.62 15.13
N GLU A 66 -2.09 15.90 16.04
CA GLU A 66 -2.46 14.97 17.10
C GLU A 66 -3.13 13.72 16.53
N ALA A 67 -4.08 13.88 15.61
CA ALA A 67 -4.74 12.75 14.96
C ALA A 67 -3.76 11.82 14.25
N LEU A 68 -2.78 12.37 13.53
CA LEU A 68 -1.68 11.61 12.95
C LEU A 68 -0.90 10.82 14.00
N GLY A 69 -0.56 11.46 15.13
CA GLY A 69 0.14 10.81 16.24
C GLY A 69 -0.66 9.64 16.80
N ARG A 70 -1.96 9.81 17.01
CA ARG A 70 -2.87 8.75 17.46
C ARG A 70 -2.95 7.60 16.44
N TYR A 71 -3.06 7.89 15.15
CA TYR A 71 -3.04 6.86 14.12
C TYR A 71 -1.72 6.07 14.08
N SER A 72 -0.60 6.74 14.34
CA SER A 72 0.72 6.09 14.47
C SER A 72 0.72 5.01 15.56
N GLU A 73 0.20 5.35 16.74
CA GLU A 73 0.22 4.48 17.93
C GLU A 73 -0.92 3.46 17.96
N GLU A 74 -2.11 3.83 17.49
CA GLU A 74 -3.29 2.97 17.57
C GLU A 74 -3.37 2.00 16.37
N VAL A 75 -2.81 2.37 15.22
CA VAL A 75 -2.95 1.60 13.98
C VAL A 75 -1.60 1.20 13.39
N SER A 76 -0.76 2.18 13.07
CA SER A 76 0.46 1.91 12.30
C SER A 76 1.44 1.00 13.01
N ARG A 77 1.66 1.16 14.32
CA ARG A 77 2.63 0.35 15.07
C ARG A 77 2.36 -1.16 14.99
N PHE A 78 1.10 -1.56 14.86
CA PHE A 78 0.68 -2.95 14.79
C PHE A 78 0.77 -3.54 13.37
N LYS A 79 0.95 -2.70 12.35
CA LYS A 79 1.15 -3.19 10.98
C LYS A 79 2.53 -3.82 10.86
N ALA A 80 2.65 -4.83 10.00
CA ALA A 80 3.95 -5.42 9.68
C ALA A 80 4.96 -4.38 9.14
N THR A 81 4.50 -3.30 8.48
CA THR A 81 5.30 -2.14 8.02
C THR A 81 5.40 -1.00 9.04
N GLY A 82 4.94 -1.19 10.28
CA GLY A 82 4.68 -0.12 11.23
C GLY A 82 5.82 0.88 11.39
N LYS A 83 7.04 0.41 11.67
CA LYS A 83 8.21 1.30 11.80
C LYS A 83 8.39 2.29 10.63
N LYS A 84 8.18 1.85 9.38
CA LYS A 84 8.31 2.72 8.20
C LYS A 84 7.11 3.65 8.03
N GLU A 85 5.92 3.18 8.38
CA GLU A 85 4.70 3.99 8.32
C GLU A 85 4.69 5.06 9.42
N MET A 86 5.14 4.75 10.64
CA MET A 86 5.31 5.73 11.72
C MET A 86 6.31 6.82 11.36
N GLN A 87 7.45 6.47 10.76
CA GLN A 87 8.40 7.46 10.22
C GLN A 87 7.75 8.35 9.15
N ARG A 88 6.88 7.78 8.32
CA ARG A 88 6.13 8.51 7.30
C ARG A 88 5.09 9.45 7.93
N ILE A 89 4.41 9.00 8.98
CA ILE A 89 3.45 9.81 9.73
C ILE A 89 4.16 10.99 10.40
N ARG A 90 5.31 10.77 11.03
CA ARG A 90 6.14 11.87 11.57
C ARG A 90 6.49 12.87 10.47
N TYR A 91 6.93 12.39 9.31
CA TYR A 91 7.15 13.26 8.15
C TYR A 91 5.90 14.09 7.80
N TYR A 92 4.70 13.50 7.80
CA TYR A 92 3.46 14.24 7.55
C TYR A 92 3.17 15.29 8.63
N GLN A 93 3.38 14.97 9.90
CA GLN A 93 3.24 15.93 10.99
C GLN A 93 4.09 17.18 10.75
N ASP A 94 5.32 16.98 10.25
CA ASP A 94 6.30 18.05 10.09
C ASP A 94 6.24 18.78 8.74
N ASN A 95 5.66 18.16 7.70
CA ASN A 95 5.73 18.67 6.33
C ASN A 95 4.38 18.94 5.65
N LEU A 96 3.27 18.45 6.18
CA LEU A 96 1.95 18.84 5.67
C LEU A 96 1.65 20.28 6.12
N PRO A 97 1.01 21.11 5.27
CA PRO A 97 0.52 22.42 5.69
C PRO A 97 -0.54 22.29 6.80
N ASN A 98 -0.59 23.26 7.71
CA ASN A 98 -1.66 23.42 8.69
C ASN A 98 -1.91 22.19 9.57
N THR A 99 -0.86 21.50 10.02
CA THR A 99 -1.02 20.31 10.89
C THR A 99 -1.44 20.66 12.31
N ASP A 100 -1.18 21.87 12.75
CA ASP A 100 -1.64 22.46 14.02
C ASP A 100 -3.12 22.87 13.99
N TRP A 101 -3.76 22.90 12.82
CA TRP A 101 -5.17 23.28 12.69
C TRP A 101 -6.13 22.15 13.09
N PRO A 102 -7.39 22.48 13.42
CA PRO A 102 -8.45 21.51 13.66
C PRO A 102 -8.57 20.49 12.52
N LEU A 103 -8.59 19.20 12.84
CA LEU A 103 -8.73 18.13 11.85
C LEU A 103 -10.00 18.29 11.01
N SER A 104 -11.10 18.73 11.62
CA SER A 104 -12.38 18.99 10.95
C SER A 104 -12.32 20.12 9.91
N ALA A 105 -11.37 21.05 10.04
CA ALA A 105 -11.15 22.14 9.10
C ALA A 105 -10.10 21.80 8.03
N TYR A 106 -9.51 20.59 8.05
CA TYR A 106 -8.44 20.21 7.14
C TYR A 106 -8.98 19.92 5.73
N LYS A 107 -8.55 20.71 4.74
CA LYS A 107 -9.05 20.65 3.36
C LYS A 107 -8.11 19.92 2.42
N GLY A 108 -8.67 19.34 1.36
CA GLY A 108 -7.90 18.68 0.31
C GLY A 108 -6.94 19.61 -0.45
N GLU A 109 -7.23 20.92 -0.47
CA GLU A 109 -6.34 21.94 -1.03
C GLU A 109 -4.95 21.94 -0.37
N PHE A 110 -4.87 21.73 0.95
CA PHE A 110 -3.59 21.67 1.67
C PHE A 110 -2.74 20.47 1.21
N LEU A 111 -3.39 19.35 0.87
CA LEU A 111 -2.70 18.20 0.30
C LEU A 111 -2.21 18.48 -1.13
N LYS A 112 -2.91 19.33 -1.90
CA LYS A 112 -2.45 19.78 -3.21
C LYS A 112 -1.29 20.76 -3.11
N GLN A 113 -1.32 21.67 -2.14
CA GLN A 113 -0.19 22.54 -1.84
C GLN A 113 1.05 21.71 -1.47
N TRP A 114 0.89 20.69 -0.62
CA TRP A 114 1.95 19.74 -0.30
C TRP A 114 2.45 19.00 -1.56
N GLU A 115 1.54 18.46 -2.39
CA GLU A 115 1.89 17.77 -3.64
C GLU A 115 2.75 18.65 -4.55
N SER A 116 2.31 19.90 -4.81
CA SER A 116 3.08 20.86 -5.60
C SER A 116 4.45 21.14 -4.98
N ALA A 117 4.48 21.38 -3.66
CA ALA A 117 5.70 21.68 -2.93
C ALA A 117 6.70 20.51 -2.88
N VAL A 118 6.27 19.24 -2.97
CA VAL A 118 7.19 18.09 -3.05
C VAL A 118 7.60 17.74 -4.48
N THR A 119 6.76 18.09 -5.45
CA THR A 119 7.02 17.84 -6.88
C THR A 119 7.97 18.89 -7.47
N GLN A 120 7.88 20.14 -7.02
CA GLN A 120 8.67 21.27 -7.54
C GLN A 120 9.96 21.54 -6.76
N ARG A 121 10.36 20.67 -5.82
CA ARG A 121 11.60 20.87 -5.05
C ARG A 121 12.81 20.81 -5.97
N THR A 122 13.71 21.79 -5.83
CA THR A 122 14.97 21.85 -6.59
C THR A 122 15.86 20.64 -6.31
N ILE A 123 15.85 20.12 -5.08
CA ILE A 123 16.64 18.97 -4.68
C ILE A 123 15.72 17.74 -4.53
N LYS A 124 15.95 16.73 -5.37
CA LYS A 124 15.27 15.42 -5.34
C LYS A 124 13.73 15.53 -5.32
N PRO A 125 13.12 16.08 -6.38
CA PRO A 125 11.66 16.12 -6.50
C PRO A 125 11.06 14.72 -6.39
N LEU A 126 9.91 14.61 -5.72
CA LEU A 126 9.25 13.32 -5.53
C LEU A 126 8.60 12.84 -6.83
N LYS A 127 8.89 11.60 -7.20
CA LYS A 127 8.23 10.93 -8.33
C LYS A 127 6.74 10.72 -8.04
N ALA A 128 5.91 10.75 -9.08
CA ALA A 128 4.46 10.50 -9.00
C ALA A 128 4.10 9.21 -8.23
N SER A 129 4.87 8.13 -8.41
CA SER A 129 4.65 6.87 -7.69
C SER A 129 4.86 6.99 -6.17
N THR A 130 5.78 7.85 -5.72
CA THR A 130 5.99 8.13 -4.29
C THR A 130 4.80 8.91 -3.74
N ILE A 131 4.37 9.95 -4.44
CA ILE A 131 3.22 10.78 -4.06
C ILE A 131 1.94 9.93 -3.97
N LEU A 132 1.71 9.03 -4.93
CA LEU A 132 0.56 8.11 -4.90
C LEU A 132 0.59 7.18 -3.68
N ARG A 133 1.76 6.74 -3.24
CA ARG A 133 1.91 5.95 -2.01
C ARG A 133 1.61 6.79 -0.78
N ASP A 134 2.01 8.06 -0.77
CA ASP A 134 1.69 8.99 0.31
C ASP A 134 0.18 9.25 0.38
N TYR A 135 -0.47 9.50 -0.75
CA TYR A 135 -1.93 9.60 -0.82
C TYR A 135 -2.65 8.33 -0.35
N SER A 136 -2.13 7.14 -0.65
CA SER A 136 -2.70 5.89 -0.16
C SER A 136 -2.66 5.82 1.38
N THR A 137 -1.53 6.21 1.97
CA THR A 137 -1.35 6.23 3.42
C THR A 137 -2.25 7.26 4.09
N LEU A 138 -2.29 8.48 3.55
CA LEU A 138 -3.16 9.56 4.04
C LEU A 138 -4.64 9.21 3.88
N SER A 139 -5.04 8.58 2.78
CA SER A 139 -6.42 8.12 2.58
C SER A 139 -6.82 7.09 3.63
N ALA A 140 -5.92 6.17 4.00
CA ALA A 140 -6.19 5.21 5.08
C ALA A 140 -6.33 5.91 6.44
N PHE A 141 -5.45 6.87 6.72
CA PHE A 141 -5.52 7.71 7.92
C PHE A 141 -6.85 8.48 8.02
N PHE A 142 -7.24 9.23 6.98
CA PHE A 142 -8.48 10.00 7.00
C PHE A 142 -9.72 9.09 7.02
N ASN A 143 -9.67 7.92 6.39
CA ASN A 143 -10.75 6.94 6.53
C ASN A 143 -10.87 6.40 7.96
N TRP A 144 -9.77 6.19 8.67
CA TRP A 144 -9.79 5.83 10.09
C TRP A 144 -10.38 6.97 10.94
N CYS A 145 -9.98 8.22 10.70
CA CYS A 145 -10.58 9.39 11.37
C CYS A 145 -12.09 9.50 11.15
N ARG A 146 -12.55 9.16 9.93
CA ARG A 146 -13.96 9.22 9.55
C ARG A 146 -14.77 8.06 10.10
N LYS A 147 -14.35 6.82 9.83
CA LYS A 147 -15.12 5.60 10.09
C LYS A 147 -15.00 5.11 11.53
N ASP A 148 -13.79 5.16 12.08
CA ASP A 148 -13.50 4.51 13.36
C ASP A 148 -13.63 5.51 14.51
N LYS A 149 -13.31 6.79 14.24
CA LYS A 149 -13.33 7.85 15.25
C LYS A 149 -14.49 8.83 15.13
N GLY A 150 -15.08 8.98 13.94
CA GLY A 150 -16.13 9.96 13.68
C GLY A 150 -15.69 11.42 13.86
N TRP A 151 -14.38 11.71 13.75
CA TRP A 151 -13.86 13.07 13.95
C TRP A 151 -14.07 13.98 12.74
N ILE A 152 -14.30 13.39 11.57
CA ILE A 152 -14.58 14.09 10.31
C ILE A 152 -15.68 13.35 9.56
N GLU A 153 -16.42 14.08 8.73
CA GLU A 153 -17.49 13.49 7.91
C GLU A 153 -16.99 13.03 6.53
N ILE A 154 -15.99 13.73 5.97
CA ILE A 154 -15.51 13.53 4.61
C ILE A 154 -14.00 13.30 4.64
N ASN A 155 -13.51 12.37 3.81
CA ASN A 155 -12.08 12.14 3.61
C ASN A 155 -11.52 13.17 2.61
N PRO A 156 -10.61 14.07 3.02
CA PRO A 156 -10.06 15.10 2.14
C PRO A 156 -9.33 14.56 0.92
N VAL A 157 -8.87 13.31 0.92
CA VAL A 157 -8.13 12.68 -0.19
C VAL A 157 -9.04 12.20 -1.33
N GLU A 158 -10.33 11.97 -1.06
CA GLU A 158 -11.26 11.40 -2.04
C GLU A 158 -11.56 12.37 -3.19
N ASN A 159 -11.67 13.67 -2.89
CA ASN A 159 -12.04 14.71 -3.86
C ASN A 159 -10.84 15.36 -4.55
N ILE A 160 -9.66 14.72 -4.53
CA ILE A 160 -8.43 15.25 -5.12
C ILE A 160 -8.06 14.46 -6.37
N ARG A 161 -7.80 15.18 -7.48
CA ARG A 161 -7.20 14.59 -8.69
C ARG A 161 -5.75 14.21 -8.42
N LYS A 162 -5.44 12.92 -8.38
CA LYS A 162 -4.08 12.40 -8.11
C LYS A 162 -3.21 12.38 -9.38
N PRO A 163 -1.87 12.37 -9.24
CA PRO A 163 -0.97 12.16 -10.37
C PRO A 163 -1.26 10.87 -11.14
N LYS A 164 -1.02 10.86 -12.45
CA LYS A 164 -1.14 9.63 -13.25
C LYS A 164 -0.12 8.61 -12.76
N LYS A 165 -0.57 7.36 -12.55
CA LYS A 165 0.33 6.27 -12.22
C LYS A 165 1.30 6.06 -13.40
N PRO A 166 2.62 5.99 -13.17
CA PRO A 166 3.55 5.72 -14.25
C PRO A 166 3.25 4.35 -14.88
N PRO A 167 3.53 4.18 -16.18
CA PRO A 167 3.35 2.90 -16.85
C PRO A 167 4.21 1.82 -16.18
N HIS A 168 3.84 0.56 -16.43
CA HIS A 168 4.67 -0.56 -16.03
C HIS A 168 6.01 -0.50 -16.77
N ARG A 169 7.11 -0.93 -16.13
CA ARG A 169 8.42 -0.98 -16.79
C ARG A 169 8.47 -2.23 -17.66
N GLU A 170 8.86 -2.09 -18.92
CA GLU A 170 8.99 -3.20 -19.90
C GLU A 170 10.45 -3.63 -20.11
N ARG A 171 11.33 -3.20 -19.22
CA ARG A 171 12.77 -3.41 -19.32
C ARG A 171 13.13 -4.91 -19.23
N ARG A 172 13.77 -5.42 -20.28
CA ARG A 172 14.42 -6.74 -20.34
C ARG A 172 15.86 -6.66 -19.84
N THR A 173 16.52 -7.77 -19.53
CA THR A 173 17.97 -7.77 -19.24
C THR A 173 18.70 -8.41 -20.42
N GLU A 174 19.63 -7.67 -21.05
CA GLU A 174 20.41 -8.23 -22.17
C GLU A 174 21.49 -9.18 -21.65
N VAL A 175 21.94 -10.09 -22.51
CA VAL A 175 22.93 -11.12 -22.14
C VAL A 175 24.28 -10.49 -21.78
N GLU A 176 24.68 -9.44 -22.50
CA GLU A 176 25.92 -8.69 -22.27
C GLU A 176 25.87 -7.98 -20.92
N GLU A 177 24.71 -7.42 -20.54
CA GLU A 177 24.52 -6.75 -19.26
C GLU A 177 24.56 -7.75 -18.10
N LEU A 178 23.94 -8.92 -18.30
CA LEU A 178 24.02 -10.04 -17.36
C LEU A 178 25.49 -10.45 -17.14
N GLN A 179 26.24 -10.68 -18.22
CA GLN A 179 27.66 -11.04 -18.15
C GLN A 179 28.50 -9.96 -17.48
N ALA A 180 28.28 -8.68 -17.80
CA ALA A 180 29.01 -7.56 -17.21
C ALA A 180 28.77 -7.46 -15.69
N ILE A 181 27.52 -7.61 -15.24
CA ILE A 181 27.20 -7.63 -13.81
C ILE A 181 27.79 -8.85 -13.10
N LEU A 182 27.72 -10.05 -13.69
CA LEU A 182 28.31 -11.26 -13.11
C LEU A 182 29.83 -11.13 -12.96
N THR A 183 30.49 -10.56 -13.96
CA THR A 183 31.92 -10.24 -13.93
C THR A 183 32.25 -9.26 -12.81
N ALA A 184 31.48 -8.17 -12.69
CA ALA A 184 31.64 -7.19 -11.60
C ALA A 184 31.39 -7.79 -10.21
N LEU A 185 30.47 -8.77 -10.10
CA LEU A 185 30.21 -9.53 -8.88
C LEU A 185 31.26 -10.63 -8.62
N LYS A 186 32.23 -10.80 -9.52
CA LYS A 186 33.26 -11.84 -9.50
C LYS A 186 32.67 -13.25 -9.38
N TYR A 187 31.48 -13.45 -9.97
CA TYR A 187 30.76 -14.71 -9.91
C TYR A 187 30.81 -15.42 -11.27
N LYS A 188 31.33 -16.64 -11.26
CA LYS A 188 31.28 -17.54 -12.42
C LYS A 188 30.08 -18.49 -12.25
N PRO A 189 29.08 -18.46 -13.15
CA PRO A 189 27.96 -19.40 -13.11
C PRO A 189 28.44 -20.85 -13.02
N GLY A 190 27.74 -21.66 -12.23
CA GLY A 190 28.12 -23.06 -12.00
C GLY A 190 29.06 -23.29 -10.82
N THR A 191 29.56 -22.24 -10.16
CA THR A 191 30.45 -22.37 -8.99
C THR A 191 29.71 -22.05 -7.68
N VAL A 192 30.20 -22.62 -6.57
CA VAL A 192 29.70 -22.32 -5.21
C VAL A 192 30.27 -20.98 -4.76
N PRO A 193 29.44 -19.99 -4.39
CA PRO A 193 29.93 -18.71 -3.87
C PRO A 193 30.75 -18.86 -2.59
N THR A 194 31.90 -18.19 -2.52
CA THR A 194 32.73 -18.10 -1.30
C THR A 194 32.66 -16.71 -0.66
N THR A 195 32.13 -15.72 -1.38
CA THR A 195 32.00 -14.33 -0.92
C THR A 195 30.56 -13.84 -1.03
N LYS A 196 30.19 -12.85 -0.20
CA LYS A 196 28.88 -12.19 -0.27
C LYS A 196 28.59 -11.53 -1.63
N MET A 197 29.63 -11.09 -2.34
CA MET A 197 29.48 -10.51 -3.67
C MET A 197 29.09 -11.58 -4.69
N GLN A 198 29.72 -12.75 -4.62
CA GLN A 198 29.35 -13.90 -5.44
C GLN A 198 27.96 -14.44 -5.11
N GLU A 199 27.58 -14.45 -3.82
CA GLU A 199 26.22 -14.81 -3.41
C GLU A 199 25.18 -13.94 -4.13
N VAL A 200 25.42 -12.63 -4.26
CA VAL A 200 24.51 -11.71 -4.98
C VAL A 200 24.37 -12.11 -6.46
N GLY A 201 25.45 -12.58 -7.10
CA GLY A 201 25.42 -13.10 -8.46
C GLY A 201 24.53 -14.33 -8.58
N LEU A 202 24.72 -15.31 -7.70
CA LEU A 202 23.88 -16.51 -7.64
C LEU A 202 22.41 -16.18 -7.34
N ILE A 203 22.15 -15.27 -6.39
CA ILE A 203 20.79 -14.81 -6.05
C ILE A 203 20.12 -14.14 -7.26
N TRP A 204 20.86 -13.39 -8.07
CA TRP A 204 20.31 -12.75 -9.26
C TRP A 204 19.92 -13.77 -10.35
N LEU A 205 20.77 -14.78 -10.58
CA LEU A 205 20.43 -15.90 -11.48
C LEU A 205 19.21 -16.69 -10.98
N ILE A 206 19.13 -16.98 -9.67
CA ILE A 206 17.96 -17.65 -9.10
C ILE A 206 16.70 -16.80 -9.31
N ALA A 207 16.78 -15.47 -9.17
CA ALA A 207 15.65 -14.58 -9.41
C ALA A 207 15.18 -14.62 -10.87
N MET A 208 16.11 -14.67 -11.84
CA MET A 208 15.78 -14.83 -13.26
C MET A 208 15.21 -16.22 -13.58
N ALA A 209 15.72 -17.27 -12.95
CA ALA A 209 15.30 -18.64 -13.21
C ALA A 209 13.93 -18.99 -12.59
N THR A 210 13.61 -18.41 -11.44
CA THR A 210 12.42 -18.80 -10.64
C THR A 210 11.35 -17.71 -10.56
N GLY A 211 11.69 -16.48 -10.94
CA GLY A 211 10.83 -15.31 -10.73
C GLY A 211 10.64 -14.93 -9.27
N MET A 212 11.34 -15.56 -8.31
CA MET A 212 11.21 -15.23 -6.88
C MET A 212 11.64 -13.79 -6.58
N ARG A 213 10.99 -13.16 -5.61
CA ARG A 213 11.45 -11.84 -5.15
C ARG A 213 12.80 -11.98 -4.46
N SER A 214 13.67 -10.99 -4.62
CA SER A 214 15.01 -11.00 -4.03
C SER A 214 15.01 -11.24 -2.51
N GLY A 215 14.05 -10.67 -1.78
CA GLY A 215 13.89 -10.91 -0.35
C GLY A 215 13.32 -12.29 0.01
N GLU A 216 12.58 -12.94 -0.90
CA GLU A 216 12.14 -14.34 -0.74
C GLU A 216 13.35 -15.28 -0.86
N ILE A 217 14.28 -15.01 -1.78
CA ILE A 217 15.52 -15.79 -1.98
C ILE A 217 16.49 -15.57 -0.82
N VAL A 218 16.85 -14.31 -0.54
CA VAL A 218 17.85 -13.94 0.48
C VAL A 218 17.51 -14.46 1.87
N ASN A 219 16.22 -14.50 2.22
CA ASN A 219 15.79 -14.94 3.55
C ASN A 219 15.43 -16.42 3.60
N ARG A 220 15.69 -17.21 2.54
CA ARG A 220 15.25 -18.60 2.52
C ARG A 220 16.09 -19.46 3.45
N LEU A 221 15.41 -20.25 4.28
CA LEU A 221 16.01 -21.29 5.11
C LEU A 221 16.21 -22.59 4.30
N PRO A 222 17.28 -23.37 4.58
CA PRO A 222 17.57 -24.61 3.87
C PRO A 222 16.43 -25.64 3.88
N GLU A 223 15.74 -25.78 5.02
CA GLU A 223 14.61 -26.71 5.20
C GLU A 223 13.40 -26.45 4.28
N HIS A 224 13.37 -25.28 3.63
CA HIS A 224 12.32 -24.91 2.68
C HIS A 224 12.73 -25.12 1.22
N VAL A 225 13.92 -25.66 0.96
CA VAL A 225 14.45 -25.95 -0.38
C VAL A 225 14.41 -27.46 -0.59
N PHE A 226 13.44 -27.94 -1.37
CA PHE A 226 13.22 -29.37 -1.59
C PHE A 226 13.76 -29.76 -2.97
N LEU A 227 15.06 -30.05 -3.07
CA LEU A 227 15.71 -30.39 -4.34
C LEU A 227 15.12 -31.66 -4.99
N SER A 228 14.91 -32.72 -4.21
CA SER A 228 14.36 -33.99 -4.72
C SER A 228 12.94 -33.85 -5.27
N LYS A 229 12.14 -32.98 -4.63
CA LYS A 229 10.76 -32.66 -5.07
C LYS A 229 10.70 -31.48 -6.04
N ARG A 230 11.84 -30.89 -6.40
CA ARG A 230 12.00 -29.76 -7.33
C ARG A 230 11.12 -28.54 -7.01
N TYR A 231 11.09 -28.10 -5.75
CA TYR A 231 10.43 -26.84 -5.40
C TYR A 231 11.08 -26.12 -4.22
N VAL A 232 10.87 -24.80 -4.16
CA VAL A 232 11.13 -23.98 -2.98
C VAL A 232 9.81 -23.58 -2.35
N GLN A 233 9.65 -23.88 -1.06
CA GLN A 233 8.50 -23.47 -0.28
C GLN A 233 8.65 -22.00 0.10
N LEU A 234 7.64 -21.20 -0.16
CA LEU A 234 7.50 -19.84 0.34
C LEU A 234 6.30 -19.78 1.27
N ASP A 235 6.57 -19.50 2.54
CA ASP A 235 5.53 -19.37 3.55
C ASP A 235 4.85 -18.01 3.42
N LYS A 236 3.76 -17.82 4.15
CA LYS A 236 2.99 -16.57 4.08
C LYS A 236 3.88 -15.40 4.50
N THR A 237 4.38 -14.64 3.52
CA THR A 237 5.18 -13.45 3.78
C THR A 237 4.29 -12.22 3.86
N LYS A 238 4.84 -11.13 4.41
CA LYS A 238 4.22 -9.82 4.53
C LYS A 238 3.55 -9.27 3.25
N ASN A 239 4.01 -9.68 2.06
CA ASN A 239 3.53 -9.20 0.76
C ASN A 239 3.16 -10.33 -0.22
N GLY A 240 3.19 -11.60 0.21
CA GLY A 240 3.09 -12.76 -0.66
C GLY A 240 2.15 -13.83 -0.12
N MET A 241 1.51 -14.56 -1.02
CA MET A 241 0.78 -15.78 -0.67
C MET A 241 1.77 -16.91 -0.44
N ALA A 242 1.45 -17.81 0.49
CA ALA A 242 2.17 -19.06 0.61
C ALA A 242 2.08 -19.82 -0.72
N ARG A 243 3.20 -20.26 -1.26
CA ARG A 243 3.25 -20.97 -2.54
C ARG A 243 4.48 -21.86 -2.65
N LYS A 244 4.39 -22.89 -3.48
CA LYS A 244 5.54 -23.67 -3.94
C LYS A 244 6.01 -23.07 -5.25
N VAL A 245 7.27 -22.69 -5.31
CA VAL A 245 7.90 -22.23 -6.55
C VAL A 245 8.58 -23.44 -7.21
N PRO A 246 8.13 -23.89 -8.39
CA PRO A 246 8.74 -25.02 -9.08
C PRO A 246 10.16 -24.66 -9.54
N LEU A 247 11.03 -25.67 -9.56
CA LEU A 247 12.41 -25.55 -10.06
C LEU A 247 12.51 -26.30 -11.39
N ASP A 248 12.80 -25.56 -12.47
CA ASP A 248 13.30 -26.18 -13.69
C ASP A 248 14.75 -26.65 -13.51
N ASP A 249 15.32 -27.32 -14.51
CA ASP A 249 16.66 -27.93 -14.38
C ASP A 249 17.74 -26.87 -14.07
N PHE A 250 17.63 -25.69 -14.67
CA PHE A 250 18.56 -24.59 -14.40
C PHE A 250 18.40 -24.07 -12.96
N ALA A 251 17.17 -23.79 -12.51
CA ALA A 251 16.94 -23.36 -11.14
C ALA A 251 17.37 -24.42 -10.11
N LEU A 252 17.18 -25.71 -10.40
CA LEU A 252 17.60 -26.82 -9.56
C LEU A 252 19.12 -26.83 -9.36
N GLN A 253 19.89 -26.63 -10.44
CA GLN A 253 21.36 -26.52 -10.37
C GLN A 253 21.78 -25.34 -9.48
N LEU A 254 21.17 -24.17 -9.67
CA LEU A 254 21.49 -22.97 -8.88
C LEU A 254 21.21 -23.17 -7.39
N TRP A 255 20.07 -23.76 -7.02
CA TRP A 255 19.76 -24.05 -5.61
C TRP A 255 20.65 -25.15 -5.02
N THR A 256 21.08 -26.12 -5.84
CA THR A 256 22.07 -27.12 -5.42
C THR A 256 23.40 -26.48 -5.06
N LEU A 257 23.85 -25.49 -5.83
CA LEU A 257 25.05 -24.69 -5.50
C LEU A 257 24.82 -23.83 -4.25
N ALA A 258 23.64 -23.21 -4.13
CA ALA A 258 23.31 -22.36 -2.99
C ALA A 258 23.36 -23.12 -1.66
N LEU A 259 22.89 -24.38 -1.63
CA LEU A 259 22.92 -25.21 -0.42
C LEU A 259 24.34 -25.67 -0.01
N LYS A 260 25.34 -25.52 -0.88
CA LYS A 260 26.75 -25.82 -0.59
C LYS A 260 27.53 -24.63 -0.02
N ILE A 261 26.92 -23.45 0.07
CA ILE A 261 27.57 -22.25 0.63
C ILE A 261 27.92 -22.50 2.10
N ASP A 262 29.14 -22.13 2.50
CA ASP A 262 29.49 -22.03 3.92
C ASP A 262 28.67 -20.92 4.57
N ARG A 263 27.68 -21.33 5.38
CA ARG A 263 26.71 -20.44 6.02
C ARG A 263 27.31 -19.64 7.18
N LYS A 264 28.50 -19.97 7.68
CA LYS A 264 29.17 -19.26 8.79
C LYS A 264 28.24 -19.02 10.00
N GLY A 265 27.48 -20.05 10.37
CA GLY A 265 26.49 -19.99 11.45
C GLY A 265 25.15 -19.30 11.11
N SER A 266 24.95 -18.82 9.87
CA SER A 266 23.66 -18.29 9.43
C SER A 266 22.59 -19.40 9.36
N PRO A 267 21.36 -19.16 9.84
CA PRO A 267 20.26 -20.10 9.66
C PRO A 267 19.74 -20.11 8.21
N LYS A 268 20.07 -19.10 7.41
CA LYS A 268 19.62 -18.95 6.01
C LYS A 268 20.58 -19.62 5.04
N VAL A 269 20.09 -19.94 3.84
CA VAL A 269 20.92 -20.44 2.73
C VAL A 269 22.01 -19.42 2.37
N PHE A 270 21.65 -18.14 2.29
CA PHE A 270 22.57 -17.04 1.98
C PHE A 270 23.02 -16.30 3.24
N THR A 271 24.27 -15.85 3.27
CA THR A 271 24.83 -15.05 4.37
C THR A 271 24.72 -13.54 4.13
N VAL A 272 24.47 -13.14 2.88
CA VAL A 272 24.22 -11.74 2.51
C VAL A 272 22.85 -11.28 3.03
N SER A 273 22.79 -10.09 3.62
CA SER A 273 21.53 -9.47 4.05
C SER A 273 20.82 -8.77 2.89
N ASN A 274 19.54 -8.41 3.04
CA ASN A 274 18.81 -7.66 2.02
C ASN A 274 19.46 -6.30 1.71
N SER A 275 19.90 -5.56 2.74
CA SER A 275 20.56 -4.27 2.57
C SER A 275 21.94 -4.44 1.91
N SER A 276 22.70 -5.46 2.31
CA SER A 276 23.99 -5.78 1.70
C SER A 276 23.84 -6.18 0.24
N ARG A 277 22.83 -7.00 -0.11
CA ARG A 277 22.53 -7.35 -1.51
C ARG A 277 22.26 -6.09 -2.33
N ASP A 278 21.40 -5.19 -1.85
CA ASP A 278 21.09 -3.95 -2.57
C ASP A 278 22.28 -3.03 -2.75
N ALA A 279 23.16 -2.94 -1.75
CA ALA A 279 24.39 -2.15 -1.84
C ALA A 279 25.38 -2.78 -2.83
N LEU A 280 25.61 -4.09 -2.73
CA LEU A 280 26.55 -4.83 -3.58
C LEU A 280 26.10 -4.86 -5.04
N PHE A 281 24.81 -5.06 -5.32
CA PHE A 281 24.29 -5.02 -6.69
C PHE A 281 24.46 -3.63 -7.31
N ARG A 282 24.16 -2.54 -6.56
CA ARG A 282 24.39 -1.18 -7.06
C ARG A 282 25.88 -0.90 -7.32
N LYS A 283 26.76 -1.38 -6.43
CA LYS A 283 28.21 -1.30 -6.62
C LYS A 283 28.65 -2.04 -7.88
N ALA A 284 28.20 -3.28 -8.07
CA ALA A 284 28.52 -4.08 -9.25
C ALA A 284 27.99 -3.46 -10.54
N ARG A 285 26.74 -2.95 -10.52
CA ARG A 285 26.17 -2.21 -11.65
C ARG A 285 27.03 -1.01 -12.06
N LYS A 286 27.54 -0.25 -11.07
CA LYS A 286 28.47 0.84 -11.31
C LYS A 286 29.81 0.36 -11.89
N GLN A 287 30.38 -0.69 -11.32
CA GLN A 287 31.65 -1.28 -11.82
C GLN A 287 31.52 -1.86 -13.23
N ALA A 288 30.33 -2.32 -13.61
CA ALA A 288 30.02 -2.81 -14.95
C ALA A 288 29.77 -1.69 -15.97
N GLY A 289 29.88 -0.40 -15.59
CA GLY A 289 29.56 0.73 -16.49
C GLY A 289 28.06 0.94 -16.72
N LEU A 290 27.20 0.24 -15.97
CA LEU A 290 25.73 0.25 -16.14
C LEU A 290 25.04 1.17 -15.13
N GLU A 291 25.75 2.13 -14.51
CA GLU A 291 25.15 2.99 -13.47
C GLU A 291 24.00 3.86 -13.99
N ASN A 292 24.08 4.25 -15.26
CA ASN A 292 23.07 5.03 -15.98
C ASN A 292 22.10 4.14 -16.77
N ALA A 293 22.36 2.84 -16.84
CA ALA A 293 21.37 1.90 -17.36
C ALA A 293 20.16 1.88 -16.40
N ASP A 294 18.95 1.91 -16.95
CA ASP A 294 17.72 1.68 -16.19
C ASP A 294 17.57 0.18 -15.85
N LEU A 295 18.59 -0.40 -15.21
CA LEU A 295 18.66 -1.80 -14.79
C LEU A 295 18.70 -1.87 -13.27
N THR A 296 17.77 -2.62 -12.70
CA THR A 296 17.63 -2.85 -11.27
C THR A 296 17.58 -4.33 -10.96
N PHE A 297 17.84 -4.71 -9.72
CA PHE A 297 17.72 -6.11 -9.32
C PHE A 297 16.31 -6.65 -9.62
N HIS A 298 15.27 -5.84 -9.42
CA HIS A 298 13.88 -6.27 -9.62
C HIS A 298 13.56 -6.64 -11.09
N ASP A 299 14.35 -6.15 -12.04
CA ASP A 299 14.16 -6.47 -13.46
C ASP A 299 14.46 -7.96 -13.75
N SER A 300 15.21 -8.65 -12.88
CA SER A 300 15.35 -10.12 -12.95
C SER A 300 14.01 -10.86 -12.86
N ARG A 301 13.06 -10.34 -12.06
CA ARG A 301 11.73 -10.95 -11.94
C ARG A 301 10.87 -10.66 -13.16
N HIS A 302 11.03 -9.48 -13.76
CA HIS A 302 10.38 -9.15 -15.03
C HIS A 302 10.90 -10.06 -16.14
N GLU A 303 12.23 -10.21 -16.22
CA GLU A 303 12.90 -11.10 -17.15
C GLU A 303 12.42 -12.55 -17.00
N ALA A 304 12.36 -13.05 -15.76
CA ALA A 304 11.81 -14.38 -15.47
C ALA A 304 10.39 -14.55 -16.01
N ALA A 305 9.51 -13.57 -15.79
CA ALA A 305 8.13 -13.61 -16.25
C ALA A 305 8.05 -13.64 -17.77
N SER A 306 8.83 -12.79 -18.46
CA SER A 306 8.90 -12.79 -19.92
C SER A 306 9.45 -14.10 -20.50
N LEU A 307 10.50 -14.68 -19.90
CA LEU A 307 11.08 -15.96 -20.35
C LEU A 307 10.15 -17.15 -20.07
N MET A 308 9.44 -17.15 -18.94
CA MET A 308 8.47 -18.20 -18.62
C MET A 308 7.21 -18.09 -19.45
N ALA A 309 6.74 -16.88 -19.79
CA ALA A 309 5.55 -16.71 -20.62
C ALA A 309 5.69 -17.34 -22.01
N LYS A 310 6.91 -17.43 -22.55
CA LYS A 310 7.21 -18.16 -23.81
C LYS A 310 7.05 -19.68 -23.69
N ARG A 311 7.13 -20.24 -22.47
CA ARG A 311 7.09 -21.69 -22.21
C ARG A 311 5.79 -22.13 -21.54
N ILE A 312 5.12 -21.23 -20.83
CA ILE A 312 3.92 -21.50 -20.03
C ILE A 312 2.75 -20.79 -20.68
N LYS A 313 1.95 -21.55 -21.44
CA LYS A 313 0.79 -21.07 -22.20
C LYS A 313 -0.44 -20.73 -21.34
N ASN A 314 -0.33 -20.80 -20.00
CA ASN A 314 -1.45 -20.50 -19.10
C ASN A 314 -1.11 -19.37 -18.12
N ALA A 315 -1.79 -18.23 -18.28
CA ALA A 315 -1.64 -17.06 -17.43
C ALA A 315 -1.92 -17.33 -15.94
N LEU A 316 -2.85 -18.22 -15.60
CA LEU A 316 -3.14 -18.61 -14.21
C LEU A 316 -2.01 -19.47 -13.62
N THR A 317 -1.35 -20.28 -14.43
CA THR A 317 -0.14 -21.01 -14.00
C THR A 317 0.98 -20.02 -13.68
N LEU A 318 1.19 -18.98 -14.50
CA LEU A 318 2.11 -17.89 -14.18
C LEU A 318 1.69 -17.19 -12.87
N CYS A 319 0.41 -16.91 -12.66
CA CYS A 319 -0.07 -16.33 -11.41
C CYS A 319 0.29 -17.18 -10.19
N LYS A 320 0.14 -18.51 -10.28
CA LYS A 320 0.52 -19.45 -9.22
C LYS A 320 2.03 -19.43 -8.94
N ILE A 321 2.87 -19.46 -9.99
CA ILE A 321 4.34 -19.45 -9.85
C ILE A 321 4.83 -18.13 -9.25
N PHE A 322 4.38 -17.01 -9.80
CA PHE A 322 4.81 -15.68 -9.38
C PHE A 322 4.11 -15.22 -8.09
N GLY A 323 2.99 -15.84 -7.70
CA GLY A 323 2.17 -15.40 -6.57
C GLY A 323 1.49 -14.06 -6.83
N TRP A 324 1.02 -13.84 -8.06
CA TRP A 324 0.21 -12.68 -8.42
C TRP A 324 -1.24 -12.89 -7.96
N LYS A 325 -1.78 -11.89 -7.25
CA LYS A 325 -3.19 -11.91 -6.80
C LYS A 325 -4.15 -11.46 -7.89
N ASP A 326 -3.71 -10.56 -8.74
CA ASP A 326 -4.49 -10.01 -9.85
C ASP A 326 -3.98 -10.61 -11.16
N PRO A 327 -4.79 -11.42 -11.87
CA PRO A 327 -4.43 -12.01 -13.15
C PRO A 327 -3.99 -11.01 -14.21
N LYS A 328 -4.40 -9.73 -14.11
CA LYS A 328 -3.95 -8.68 -15.02
C LYS A 328 -2.43 -8.49 -15.04
N GLN A 329 -1.73 -8.88 -13.97
CA GLN A 329 -0.26 -8.89 -13.95
C GLN A 329 0.33 -9.93 -14.90
N ALA A 330 -0.30 -11.10 -15.05
CA ALA A 330 0.16 -12.12 -15.98
C ALA A 330 -0.06 -11.69 -17.43
N LEU A 331 -1.16 -11.01 -17.72
CA LEU A 331 -1.49 -10.52 -19.07
C LEU A 331 -0.49 -9.48 -19.60
N THR A 332 0.34 -8.88 -18.74
CA THR A 332 1.45 -8.03 -19.21
C THR A 332 2.55 -8.84 -19.90
N TYR A 333 2.67 -10.13 -19.60
CA TYR A 333 3.72 -11.01 -20.13
C TYR A 333 3.17 -12.10 -21.05
N TYR A 334 1.96 -12.58 -20.76
CA TYR A 334 1.24 -13.55 -21.57
C TYR A 334 0.49 -12.82 -22.68
N ASN A 335 1.09 -12.81 -23.88
CA ASN A 335 0.53 -12.18 -25.07
C ASN A 335 0.70 -13.12 -26.28
N PRO A 336 -0.04 -14.24 -26.33
CA PRO A 336 0.10 -15.23 -27.40
C PRO A 336 -0.31 -14.63 -28.74
N THR A 337 0.39 -14.99 -29.80
CA THR A 337 0.00 -14.61 -31.17
C THR A 337 -1.19 -15.45 -31.65
N ASN A 338 -1.86 -15.02 -32.72
CA ASN A 338 -2.95 -15.80 -33.32
C ASN A 338 -2.49 -17.21 -33.72
N ASP A 339 -1.27 -17.33 -34.25
CA ASP A 339 -0.70 -18.63 -34.66
C ASP A 339 -0.46 -19.55 -33.45
N GLU A 340 0.07 -19.03 -32.35
CA GLU A 340 0.24 -19.79 -31.11
C GLU A 340 -1.09 -20.26 -30.51
N ILE A 341 -2.15 -19.45 -30.65
CA ILE A 341 -3.51 -19.80 -30.26
C ILE A 341 -4.06 -20.90 -31.18
N LEU A 342 -3.86 -20.78 -32.51
CA LEU A 342 -4.28 -21.80 -33.47
C LEU A 342 -3.61 -23.15 -33.21
N ASP A 343 -2.30 -23.18 -32.94
CA ASP A 343 -1.57 -24.40 -32.56
C ASP A 343 -2.16 -25.06 -31.30
N GLU A 344 -2.52 -24.25 -30.29
CA GLU A 344 -3.13 -24.75 -29.06
C GLU A 344 -4.56 -25.29 -29.30
N LEU A 345 -5.36 -24.62 -30.14
CA LEU A 345 -6.69 -25.08 -30.53
C LEU A 345 -6.62 -26.40 -31.32
N ASN A 346 -5.64 -26.53 -32.22
CA ASN A 346 -5.42 -27.71 -33.06
C ASN A 346 -4.80 -28.90 -32.32
N THR A 347 -4.31 -28.70 -31.08
CA THR A 347 -3.82 -29.80 -30.24
C THR A 347 -4.94 -30.77 -29.84
N SER A 348 -6.19 -30.31 -29.83
CA SER A 348 -7.38 -31.15 -29.65
C SER A 348 -7.95 -31.53 -31.02
N VAL A 349 -8.18 -32.84 -31.24
CA VAL A 349 -8.80 -33.34 -32.48
C VAL A 349 -10.25 -32.87 -32.62
N GLY A 350 -10.86 -32.30 -31.57
CA GLY A 350 -12.12 -31.56 -31.64
C GLY A 350 -13.21 -32.23 -32.49
N LEU A 351 -13.88 -31.42 -33.31
CA LEU A 351 -14.80 -31.88 -34.36
C LEU A 351 -14.07 -32.22 -35.67
N SER A 352 -12.74 -32.08 -35.72
CA SER A 352 -11.91 -32.42 -36.88
C SER A 352 -12.06 -33.89 -37.26
N CYS A 353 -12.42 -34.74 -36.30
CA CYS A 353 -12.76 -36.15 -36.52
C CYS A 353 -14.07 -36.38 -37.32
N LEU A 354 -14.92 -35.36 -37.51
CA LEU A 354 -16.12 -35.47 -38.35
C LEU A 354 -15.83 -35.25 -39.83
N ILE A 355 -14.61 -34.81 -40.17
CA ILE A 355 -14.17 -34.44 -41.53
C ILE A 355 -13.02 -35.37 -42.00
N LEU A 356 -12.54 -36.27 -41.13
CA LEU A 356 -11.64 -37.38 -41.46
C LEU A 356 -12.47 -38.63 -41.74
#